data_AF-A0A3D1SLY5-F1
#
_entry.id   AF-A0A3D1SLY5-F1
#
_cell.length_a   1.000
_cell.length_b   1.000
_cell.length_c   1.000
_cell.angle_alpha   90.00
_cell.angle_beta   90.00
_cell.angle_gamma   90.00
#
_symmetry.space_group_name_H-M   'P 1'
#
loop_
_entity.id
_entity.type
_entity.pdbx_description
1 polymer ?
#
loop_
_entity_poly.entity_id
_entity_poly.type
_entity_poly.pdbx_seq_one_letter_code
_entity_poly.pdbx_strand_id
1 'polypeptide(L)'
;MQIIRGEGCNVVRLRVLSEKIEPGAIITYILRTDQLPVHPEKVWRGNVLLYNQFSHRAVVESLEEGYEGCEDDVWLEQIIGAPP
;
A
#
# COMPACT_ATOMS: atom_id res chain seq x y z
N MET A 1 -30.68 -13.30 -7.67
CA MET A 1 -29.82 -12.15 -8.05
C MET A 1 -30.08 -11.03 -7.05
N GLN A 2 -29.08 -10.67 -6.25
CA GLN A 2 -29.11 -9.44 -5.46
C GLN A 2 -27.68 -8.88 -5.42
N ILE A 3 -27.52 -7.74 -6.08
CA ILE A 3 -26.27 -6.97 -6.15
C ILE A 3 -26.20 -6.17 -4.86
N ILE A 4 -25.32 -6.55 -3.93
CA ILE A 4 -25.05 -5.76 -2.74
C ILE A 4 -24.00 -4.71 -3.14
N ARG A 5 -24.44 -3.45 -3.23
CA ARG A 5 -23.60 -2.28 -3.52
C ARG A 5 -22.47 -2.16 -2.48
N GLY A 6 -21.22 -2.33 -2.93
CA GLY A 6 -20.02 -2.33 -2.11
C GLY A 6 -19.40 -0.94 -1.93
N GLU A 7 -19.99 -0.09 -1.08
CA GLU A 7 -19.38 1.20 -0.71
C GLU A 7 -19.02 1.30 0.79
N GLY A 8 -19.69 0.54 1.66
CA GLY A 8 -19.36 0.52 3.10
C GLY A 8 -18.11 -0.30 3.48
N CYS A 9 -17.66 -1.20 2.61
CA CYS A 9 -16.56 -2.13 2.91
C CYS A 9 -15.17 -1.48 2.76
N ASN A 10 -15.03 -0.47 1.89
CA ASN A 10 -13.74 0.13 1.57
C ASN A 10 -13.25 1.07 2.69
N VAL A 11 -14.12 1.94 3.20
CA VAL A 11 -13.76 2.91 4.26
C VAL A 11 -13.36 2.22 5.57
N VAL A 12 -14.05 1.14 5.95
CA VAL A 12 -13.72 0.37 7.16
C VAL A 12 -12.35 -0.31 7.01
N ARG A 13 -12.08 -0.89 5.84
CA ARG A 13 -10.77 -1.50 5.53
C ARG A 13 -9.64 -0.48 5.63
N LEU A 14 -9.79 0.71 5.02
CA LEU A 14 -8.76 1.74 5.03
C LEU A 14 -8.45 2.23 6.45
N ARG A 15 -9.48 2.41 7.29
CA ARG A 15 -9.28 2.79 8.71
C ARG A 15 -8.45 1.75 9.46
N VAL A 16 -8.86 0.48 9.40
CA VAL A 16 -8.13 -0.61 10.06
C VAL A 16 -6.71 -0.73 9.53
N LEU A 17 -6.51 -0.52 8.23
CA LEU A 17 -5.19 -0.58 7.60
C LEU A 17 -4.30 0.57 8.06
N SER A 18 -4.84 1.79 8.18
CA SER A 18 -4.07 2.97 8.63
C SER A 18 -3.53 2.82 10.05
N GLU A 19 -4.23 2.11 10.92
CA GLU A 19 -3.81 1.85 12.32
C GLU A 19 -2.66 0.84 12.41
N LYS A 20 -2.44 0.04 11.35
CA LYS A 20 -1.43 -1.04 11.30
C LYS A 20 -0.16 -0.67 10.55
N ILE A 21 -0.11 0.51 9.94
CA ILE A 21 1.06 0.94 9.19
C ILE A 21 1.98 1.73 10.11
N GLU A 22 3.14 1.14 10.36
CA GLU A 22 4.22 1.72 11.14
C GLU A 22 5.57 1.44 10.46
N PRO A 23 6.61 2.25 10.74
CA PRO A 23 7.96 1.93 10.27
C PRO A 23 8.40 0.51 10.65
N GLY A 24 8.95 -0.24 9.69
CA GLY A 24 9.32 -1.64 9.82
C GLY A 24 8.24 -2.63 9.36
N ALA A 25 7.00 -2.18 9.15
CA ALA A 25 5.93 -3.04 8.65
C ALA A 25 6.20 -3.47 7.19
N ILE A 26 6.01 -4.76 6.90
CA ILE A 26 6.07 -5.26 5.53
C ILE A 26 4.67 -5.25 4.93
N ILE A 27 4.49 -4.48 3.86
CA ILE A 27 3.21 -4.32 3.18
C ILE A 27 3.25 -4.89 1.75
N THR A 28 2.07 -5.14 1.21
CA THR A 28 1.88 -5.41 -0.22
C THR A 28 1.05 -4.31 -0.85
N TYR A 29 1.48 -3.79 -2.00
CA TYR A 29 0.89 -2.64 -2.65
C TYR A 29 0.93 -2.75 -4.17
N ILE A 30 0.17 -1.89 -4.86
CA ILE A 30 0.18 -1.77 -6.32
C ILE A 30 0.59 -0.34 -6.67
N LEU A 31 1.64 -0.21 -7.49
CA LEU A 31 2.05 1.09 -8.02
C LEU A 31 1.03 1.62 -9.03
N ARG A 32 0.76 2.91 -8.98
CA ARG A 32 -0.12 3.56 -9.95
C ARG A 32 0.57 3.64 -11.31
N THR A 33 -0.23 3.87 -12.36
CA THR A 33 0.27 4.00 -13.74
C THR A 33 1.19 5.21 -13.95
N ASP A 34 1.14 6.20 -13.07
CA ASP A 34 2.02 7.37 -13.06
C ASP A 34 3.31 7.16 -12.25
N GLN A 35 3.49 5.99 -11.62
CA GLN A 35 4.68 5.64 -10.86
C GLN A 35 5.57 4.68 -11.64
N LEU A 36 6.88 4.77 -11.41
CA LEU A 36 7.87 3.89 -12.00
C LEU A 36 8.24 2.78 -11.00
N PRO A 37 8.48 1.56 -11.47
CA PRO A 37 8.30 1.09 -12.85
C PRO A 37 6.80 0.87 -13.20
N VAL A 38 6.44 1.08 -14.47
CA VAL A 38 5.05 0.95 -14.93
C VAL A 38 4.67 -0.53 -15.06
N HIS A 39 4.27 -1.13 -13.93
CA HIS A 39 3.73 -2.49 -13.85
C HIS A 39 2.43 -2.47 -13.02
N PRO A 40 1.33 -1.92 -13.55
CA PRO A 40 0.10 -1.67 -12.79
C PRO A 40 -0.62 -2.94 -12.30
N GLU A 41 -0.28 -4.10 -12.86
CA GLU A 41 -0.82 -5.40 -12.43
C GLU A 41 0.12 -6.13 -11.46
N LYS A 42 1.35 -5.63 -11.27
CA LYS A 42 2.32 -6.24 -10.35
C LYS A 42 1.94 -5.86 -8.92
N VAL A 43 1.87 -6.88 -8.07
CA VAL A 43 1.87 -6.71 -6.62
C VAL A 43 3.30 -6.59 -6.16
N TRP A 44 3.58 -5.49 -5.46
CA TRP A 44 4.88 -5.18 -4.88
C TRP A 44 4.87 -5.51 -3.41
N ARG A 45 6.05 -5.82 -2.88
CA ARG A 45 6.27 -6.01 -1.45
C ARG A 45 7.36 -5.06 -0.98
N GLY A 46 7.13 -4.41 0.16
CA GLY A 46 8.06 -3.40 0.65
C GLY A 46 8.00 -3.20 2.15
N ASN A 47 9.09 -2.64 2.69
CA ASN A 47 9.24 -2.27 4.09
C ASN A 47 8.91 -0.78 4.27
N VAL A 48 7.96 -0.47 5.15
CA VAL A 48 7.61 0.91 5.48
C VAL A 48 8.78 1.58 6.20
N LEU A 49 9.33 2.64 5.61
CA LEU A 49 10.35 3.47 6.24
C LEU A 49 9.70 4.56 7.11
N LEU A 50 8.64 5.17 6.58
CA LEU A 50 7.92 6.30 7.20
C LEU A 50 6.43 6.20 6.88
N TYR A 51 5.57 6.61 7.80
CA TYR A 51 4.13 6.76 7.55
C TYR A 51 3.60 8.08 8.09
N ASN A 52 2.93 8.84 7.22
CA ASN A 52 2.24 10.07 7.58
C ASN A 52 0.74 9.80 7.69
N GLN A 53 0.24 9.75 8.92
CA GLN A 53 -1.18 9.53 9.21
C GLN A 53 -2.10 10.67 8.75
N PHE A 54 -1.59 11.91 8.64
CA PHE A 54 -2.39 13.06 8.22
C PHE A 54 -2.66 13.06 6.72
N SER A 55 -1.69 12.59 5.92
CA SER A 55 -1.82 12.50 4.46
C SER A 55 -2.08 11.07 3.96
N HIS A 56 -2.09 10.08 4.84
CA HIS A 56 -2.20 8.66 4.51
C HIS A 56 -1.17 8.18 3.46
N ARG A 57 0.07 8.68 3.58
CA ARG A 57 1.19 8.33 2.69
C ARG A 57 2.29 7.60 3.45
N ALA A 58 2.79 6.52 2.86
CA ALA A 58 3.95 5.77 3.33
C ALA A 58 5.13 5.94 2.37
N VAL A 59 6.34 6.05 2.92
CA VAL A 59 7.57 5.81 2.16
C VAL A 59 7.96 4.36 2.39
N VAL A 60 8.18 3.62 1.31
CA VAL A 60 8.33 2.17 1.35
C VAL A 60 9.57 1.76 0.56
N GLU A 61 10.50 1.06 1.19
CA GLU A 61 11.64 0.45 0.50
C GLU A 61 11.21 -0.86 -0.16
N SER A 62 11.52 -1.02 -1.45
CA SER A 62 11.21 -2.23 -2.20
C SER A 62 11.99 -3.44 -1.68
N LEU A 63 11.31 -4.59 -1.57
CA LEU A 63 11.92 -5.89 -1.26
C LEU A 63 12.05 -6.79 -2.49
N GLU A 64 11.76 -6.27 -3.68
CA GLU A 64 11.85 -7.01 -4.94
C GLU A 64 13.29 -7.08 -5.45
N GLU A 65 13.71 -8.25 -5.93
CA GLU A 65 15.03 -8.45 -6.54
C GLU A 65 15.24 -7.50 -7.73
N GLY A 66 16.38 -6.80 -7.74
CA GLY A 66 16.73 -5.81 -8.76
C GLY A 66 16.20 -4.39 -8.50
N TYR A 67 15.55 -4.18 -7.34
CA TYR A 67 15.04 -2.88 -6.88
C TYR A 67 15.58 -2.51 -5.49
N GLU A 68 16.72 -3.05 -5.10
CA GLU A 68 17.32 -2.82 -3.79
C GLU A 68 17.62 -1.32 -3.57
N GLY A 69 17.18 -0.79 -2.44
CA GLY A 69 17.33 0.64 -2.10
C GLY A 69 16.42 1.59 -2.89
N CYS A 70 15.49 1.06 -3.70
CA CYS A 70 14.45 1.88 -4.31
C CYS A 70 13.35 2.17 -3.30
N GLU A 71 12.92 3.43 -3.24
CA GLU A 71 11.85 3.91 -2.38
C GLU A 71 10.63 4.30 -3.21
N ASP A 72 9.47 3.85 -2.75
CA ASP A 72 8.17 4.17 -3.31
C ASP A 72 7.36 5.05 -2.36
N ASP A 73 6.66 6.02 -2.94
CA ASP A 73 5.69 6.82 -2.22
C ASP A 73 4.29 6.22 -2.40
N VAL A 74 3.81 5.52 -1.38
CA VAL A 74 2.63 4.65 -1.45
C VAL A 74 1.48 5.27 -0.68
N TRP A 75 0.36 5.47 -1.36
CA TRP A 75 -0.88 5.92 -0.74
C TRP A 75 -1.58 4.75 -0.06
N LEU A 76 -2.31 5.01 1.03
CA LEU A 76 -3.02 3.98 1.78
C LEU A 76 -3.95 3.13 0.91
N GLU A 77 -4.58 3.72 -0.11
CA GLU A 77 -5.48 3.04 -1.04
C GLU A 77 -4.76 2.04 -1.96
N GLN A 78 -3.44 2.23 -2.16
CA GLN A 78 -2.60 1.32 -2.94
C GLN A 78 -2.21 0.08 -2.14
N ILE A 79 -2.32 0.13 -0.82
CA ILE A 79 -1.92 -0.95 0.07
C ILE A 79 -3.04 -2.00 0.09
N ILE A 80 -2.74 -3.17 -0.46
CA ILE A 80 -3.70 -4.26 -0.58
C ILE A 80 -3.58 -5.29 0.55
N GLY A 81 -2.48 -5.24 1.32
CA GLY A 81 -2.25 -6.11 2.47
C GLY A 81 -1.17 -5.56 3.41
N ALA A 82 -1.32 -5.82 4.70
CA ALA A 82 -0.40 -5.44 5.77
C ALA A 82 -0.29 -6.61 6.77
N PRO A 83 0.69 -6.60 7.68
CA PRO A 83 0.84 -7.63 8.72
C PRO A 83 -0.44 -7.74 9.59
N PRO A 84 -0.67 -8.91 10.21
CA PRO A 84 -1.77 -9.08 11.16
C PRO A 84 -1.72 -8.09 12.32
#